data_AF-A0A9D5H659-F1
#
_entry.id   AF-A0A9D5H659-F1
#
_cell.length_a   1.000
_cell.length_b   1.000
_cell.length_c   1.000
_cell.angle_alpha   90.00
_cell.angle_beta   90.00
_cell.angle_gamma   90.00
#
_symmetry.space_group_name_H-M   'P 1'
#
loop_
_entity.id
_entity.type
_entity.pdbx_description
1 polymer ?
#
loop_
_entity_poly.entity_id
_entity_poly.type
_entity_poly.pdbx_seq_one_letter_code
_entity_poly.pdbx_strand_id
1 'polypeptide(L)'
;MGSSRGRKRRGRKNKLEGVGSGSDGGKGEACEMAVRKDVKDGLEDCMYPFSSSASATQRKIKMQYDQLVKSNQAKSLTMNQVGQFVNCLVEARNELQHKSDIIQRSFKIKKALLFKADRSSFDRLCQQLYKLEAEHRRLEEDATVYNLLQEQLKLSPAYKTMLEIGTSMELKDKLDQPTDFPDISFEELLAQEKKDSFWLRNGKLRTSTS
;
A
#
# COMPACT_ATOMS: atom_id res chain seq x y z
N MET A 1 -51.74 -42.63 -0.97
CA MET A 1 -50.65 -43.53 -1.37
C MET A 1 -49.49 -42.69 -1.87
N GLY A 2 -48.27 -42.90 -1.34
CA GLY A 2 -47.09 -42.13 -1.74
C GLY A 2 -45.89 -42.50 -0.88
N SER A 3 -45.40 -43.74 -1.03
CA SER A 3 -44.23 -44.26 -0.31
C SER A 3 -42.92 -43.70 -0.85
N SER A 4 -42.10 -43.30 0.10
CA SER A 4 -40.65 -43.11 0.13
C SER A 4 -39.81 -43.97 -0.83
N ARG A 5 -38.69 -43.39 -1.31
CA ARG A 5 -37.42 -44.11 -1.55
C ARG A 5 -36.24 -43.14 -1.65
N GLY A 6 -35.46 -43.09 -0.56
CA GLY A 6 -34.20 -42.36 -0.46
C GLY A 6 -33.06 -43.04 -1.23
N ARG A 7 -32.08 -42.24 -1.67
CA ARG A 7 -30.88 -42.71 -2.37
C ARG A 7 -29.68 -42.73 -1.41
N LYS A 8 -29.34 -43.92 -0.94
CA LYS A 8 -28.15 -44.26 -0.13
C LYS A 8 -26.96 -44.49 -1.07
N ARG A 9 -25.89 -43.69 -0.98
CA ARG A 9 -24.59 -43.99 -1.62
C ARG A 9 -23.64 -44.58 -0.59
N ARG A 10 -23.38 -45.88 -0.74
CA ARG A 10 -22.40 -46.68 0.01
C ARG A 10 -21.00 -46.41 -0.51
N GLY A 11 -20.05 -46.23 0.41
CA GLY A 11 -18.61 -46.30 0.10
C GLY A 11 -18.18 -47.72 -0.22
N ARG A 12 -17.09 -47.84 -0.99
CA ARG A 12 -16.35 -49.09 -1.13
C ARG A 12 -14.86 -48.78 -1.19
N LYS A 13 -14.17 -49.23 -0.14
CA LYS A 13 -12.72 -49.34 0.00
C LYS A 13 -12.33 -50.75 -0.48
N ASN A 14 -11.11 -50.90 -0.99
CA ASN A 14 -10.16 -52.03 -0.84
C ASN A 14 -9.20 -52.09 -2.05
N LYS A 15 -7.94 -52.54 -1.97
CA LYS A 15 -6.93 -52.78 -0.91
C LYS A 15 -5.75 -53.48 -1.63
N LEU A 16 -4.52 -52.95 -1.44
CA LEU A 16 -3.14 -53.57 -1.46
C LEU A 16 -2.74 -54.46 -2.67
N GLU A 17 -1.47 -54.72 -3.00
CA GLU A 17 -0.15 -54.81 -2.31
C GLU A 17 0.95 -54.41 -3.36
N GLY A 18 2.23 -54.13 -3.09
CA GLY A 18 3.11 -54.34 -1.93
C GLY A 18 4.57 -54.03 -2.29
N VAL A 19 5.48 -54.56 -1.44
CA VAL A 19 6.96 -54.56 -1.47
C VAL A 19 7.61 -53.38 -0.74
N GLY A 20 8.16 -53.70 0.44
CA GLY A 20 9.01 -52.83 1.22
C GLY A 20 10.48 -52.91 0.83
N SER A 21 11.23 -51.92 1.30
CA SER A 21 12.63 -52.07 1.64
C SER A 21 12.99 -50.92 2.59
N GLY A 22 13.57 -51.27 3.75
CA GLY A 22 14.18 -50.28 4.62
C GLY A 22 15.39 -49.65 3.93
N SER A 23 15.60 -48.36 4.16
CA SER A 23 16.92 -47.76 4.09
C SER A 23 17.00 -46.65 5.14
N ASP A 24 17.90 -46.93 6.07
CA ASP A 24 18.57 -46.00 6.96
C ASP A 24 19.36 -44.93 6.17
N GLY A 25 19.63 -43.79 6.83
CA GLY A 25 20.64 -42.80 6.43
C GLY A 25 20.12 -41.52 5.76
N GLY A 26 20.36 -40.36 6.38
CA GLY A 26 20.18 -39.08 5.68
C GLY A 26 20.27 -37.78 6.48
N LYS A 27 21.42 -37.52 7.10
CA LYS A 27 22.03 -36.18 7.35
C LYS A 27 21.11 -35.05 7.84
N GLY A 28 21.09 -34.85 9.16
CA GLY A 28 20.86 -33.53 9.74
C GLY A 28 22.13 -32.69 9.60
N GLU A 29 22.16 -31.79 8.63
CA GLU A 29 23.21 -30.79 8.47
C GLU A 29 22.88 -29.56 9.32
N ALA A 30 23.87 -29.13 10.10
CA ALA A 30 23.77 -28.07 11.08
C ALA A 30 23.58 -26.69 10.44
N CYS A 31 22.93 -25.78 11.17
CA CYS A 31 23.40 -24.40 11.17
C CYS A 31 23.34 -23.84 12.60
N GLU A 32 24.51 -23.93 13.22
CA GLU A 32 24.93 -23.37 14.48
C GLU A 32 24.74 -21.84 14.47
N MET A 33 23.89 -21.31 15.35
CA MET A 33 23.82 -19.86 15.62
C MET A 33 25.08 -19.44 16.38
N ALA A 34 26.14 -19.11 15.64
CA ALA A 34 27.29 -18.43 16.20
C ALA A 34 26.93 -16.96 16.46
N VAL A 35 26.53 -16.67 17.70
CA VAL A 35 26.49 -15.29 18.22
C VAL A 35 27.94 -14.84 18.40
N ARG A 36 28.43 -13.97 17.51
CA ARG A 36 29.64 -13.18 17.75
C ARG A 36 29.21 -11.76 18.11
N LYS A 37 29.48 -11.38 19.36
CA LYS A 37 29.54 -9.99 19.80
C LYS A 37 30.90 -9.39 19.45
N ASP A 38 30.88 -8.06 19.42
CA ASP A 38 31.99 -7.11 19.32
C ASP A 38 32.38 -6.68 17.90
N VAL A 39 31.84 -5.52 17.47
CA VAL A 39 32.63 -4.37 17.02
C VAL A 39 31.87 -3.07 17.38
N LYS A 40 32.62 -2.13 17.95
CA LYS A 40 32.25 -0.77 18.31
C LYS A 40 32.64 0.17 17.14
N ASP A 41 31.87 1.25 16.99
CA ASP A 41 32.04 2.42 16.11
C ASP A 41 31.57 2.33 14.65
N GLY A 42 30.46 3.04 14.39
CA GLY A 42 30.51 4.08 13.35
C GLY A 42 29.93 3.79 11.97
N LEU A 43 28.83 3.06 11.84
CA LEU A 43 27.85 3.24 10.77
C LEU A 43 26.61 2.43 11.14
N GLU A 44 25.44 3.07 11.21
CA GLU A 44 24.16 2.37 11.19
C GLU A 44 24.18 1.38 10.03
N ASP A 45 24.35 0.09 10.34
CA ASP A 45 24.07 -0.99 9.43
C ASP A 45 22.58 -0.91 9.15
N CYS A 46 22.25 -0.14 8.12
CA CYS A 46 20.91 0.16 7.68
C CYS A 46 20.37 -1.13 7.08
N MET A 47 19.99 -2.06 7.96
CA MET A 47 19.52 -3.39 7.61
C MET A 47 18.46 -3.23 6.52
N TYR A 48 18.68 -3.88 5.39
CA TYR A 48 17.78 -3.77 4.25
C TYR A 48 16.36 -4.17 4.69
N PRO A 49 15.36 -3.28 4.57
CA PRO A 49 14.06 -3.45 5.20
C PRO A 49 13.25 -4.61 4.60
N PHE A 50 13.71 -5.18 3.47
CA PHE A 50 13.06 -6.31 2.79
C PHE A 50 13.90 -7.59 2.78
N SER A 51 14.72 -7.82 3.82
CA SER A 51 15.51 -9.06 3.99
C SER A 51 14.64 -10.33 4.03
N SER A 52 13.37 -10.21 4.41
CA SER A 52 12.31 -11.20 4.19
C SER A 52 11.10 -10.47 3.61
N SER A 53 10.74 -10.73 2.35
CA SER A 53 9.56 -10.12 1.71
C SER A 53 8.45 -11.16 1.51
N ALA A 54 7.72 -11.43 2.59
CA ALA A 54 6.71 -12.47 2.62
C ALA A 54 5.36 -12.02 2.05
N SER A 55 5.01 -10.74 2.20
CA SER A 55 3.69 -10.22 1.80
C SER A 55 3.68 -9.61 0.39
N ALA A 56 2.49 -9.52 -0.21
CA ALA A 56 2.31 -8.83 -1.48
C ALA A 56 2.60 -7.32 -1.36
N THR A 57 2.20 -6.71 -0.25
CA THR A 57 2.47 -5.30 0.07
C THR A 57 3.97 -5.05 0.17
N GLN A 58 4.72 -5.87 0.93
CA GLN A 58 6.18 -5.78 1.01
C GLN A 58 6.85 -5.92 -0.36
N ARG A 59 6.44 -6.91 -1.17
CA ARG A 59 7.01 -7.10 -2.53
C ARG A 59 6.77 -5.90 -3.43
N LYS A 60 5.57 -5.31 -3.39
CA LYS A 60 5.24 -4.12 -4.19
C LYS A 60 6.10 -2.91 -3.79
N ILE A 61 6.20 -2.64 -2.49
CA ILE A 61 7.04 -1.54 -1.98
C ILE A 61 8.51 -1.78 -2.32
N LYS A 62 9.01 -3.01 -2.10
CA LYS A 62 10.38 -3.41 -2.41
C LYS A 62 10.75 -3.13 -3.86
N MET A 63 9.89 -3.52 -4.81
CA MET A 63 10.15 -3.30 -6.24
C MET A 63 10.32 -1.82 -6.58
N GLN A 64 9.43 -0.97 -6.06
CA GLN A 64 9.48 0.47 -6.31
C GLN A 64 10.69 1.12 -5.61
N TYR A 65 11.01 0.69 -4.40
CA TYR A 65 12.18 1.16 -3.66
C TYR A 65 13.49 0.80 -4.36
N ASP A 66 13.66 -0.46 -4.78
CA ASP A 66 14.85 -0.92 -5.49
C ASP A 66 15.05 -0.15 -6.81
N GLN A 67 13.95 0.17 -7.52
CA GLN A 67 13.99 0.98 -8.73
C GLN A 67 14.39 2.43 -8.45
N LEU A 68 13.88 3.01 -7.35
CA LEU A 68 14.20 4.36 -6.90
C LEU A 68 15.70 4.49 -6.60
N VAL A 69 16.25 3.55 -5.82
CA VAL A 69 17.67 3.53 -5.44
C VAL A 69 18.56 3.38 -6.68
N LYS A 70 18.24 2.46 -7.59
CA LYS A 70 18.98 2.28 -8.85
C LYS A 70 18.98 3.55 -9.71
N SER A 71 17.84 4.20 -9.86
CA SER A 71 17.72 5.42 -10.67
C SER A 71 18.46 6.60 -10.04
N ASN A 72 18.48 6.69 -8.71
CA ASN A 72 19.26 7.68 -7.99
C ASN A 72 20.77 7.46 -8.15
N GLN A 73 21.25 6.21 -8.02
CA GLN A 73 22.65 5.85 -8.26
C GLN A 73 23.11 6.18 -9.69
N ALA A 74 22.22 6.02 -10.67
CA ALA A 74 22.48 6.38 -12.07
C ALA A 74 22.31 7.88 -12.38
N LYS A 75 21.99 8.73 -11.39
CA LYS A 75 21.67 10.16 -11.57
C LYS A 75 20.56 10.43 -12.59
N SER A 76 19.65 9.47 -12.77
CA SER A 76 18.54 9.50 -13.74
C SER A 76 17.17 9.48 -13.06
N LEU A 77 17.12 9.81 -11.76
CA LEU A 77 15.90 9.84 -10.98
C LEU A 77 14.95 10.91 -11.52
N THR A 78 13.73 10.50 -11.88
CA THR A 78 12.69 11.39 -12.41
C THR A 78 11.59 11.65 -11.40
N MET A 79 10.91 12.79 -11.53
CA MET A 79 9.76 13.13 -10.66
C MET A 79 8.61 12.12 -10.78
N ASN A 80 8.41 11.52 -11.95
CA ASN A 80 7.39 10.49 -12.14
C ASN A 80 7.69 9.23 -11.31
N GLN A 81 8.95 8.78 -11.27
CA GLN A 81 9.35 7.63 -10.44
C GLN A 81 9.18 7.94 -8.95
N VAL A 82 9.51 9.15 -8.53
CA VAL A 82 9.28 9.63 -7.16
C VAL A 82 7.78 9.60 -6.82
N GLY A 83 6.93 10.16 -7.69
CA GLY A 83 5.49 10.17 -7.51
C GLY A 83 4.88 8.77 -7.43
N GLN A 84 5.33 7.85 -8.29
CA GLN A 84 4.92 6.44 -8.25
C GLN A 84 5.30 5.77 -6.93
N PHE A 85 6.51 6.02 -6.43
CA PHE A 85 6.94 5.47 -5.15
C PHE A 85 6.13 6.05 -3.98
N VAL A 86 5.89 7.37 -3.94
CA VAL A 86 5.05 8.00 -2.92
C VAL A 86 3.63 7.44 -2.94
N ASN A 87 3.03 7.31 -4.12
CA ASN A 87 1.71 6.69 -4.27
C ASN A 87 1.71 5.24 -3.76
N CYS A 88 2.75 4.46 -4.07
CA CYS A 88 2.90 3.10 -3.56
C CYS A 88 2.93 3.05 -2.02
N LEU A 89 3.59 4.01 -1.36
CA LEU A 89 3.61 4.10 0.11
C LEU A 89 2.25 4.50 0.68
N VAL A 90 1.56 5.44 0.05
CA VAL A 90 0.21 5.86 0.47
C VAL A 90 -0.77 4.70 0.37
N GLU A 91 -0.74 3.96 -0.74
CA GLU A 91 -1.55 2.76 -0.93
C GLU A 91 -1.23 1.69 0.14
N ALA A 92 0.05 1.42 0.38
CA ALA A 92 0.46 0.47 1.42
C ALA A 92 -0.06 0.87 2.81
N ARG A 93 0.08 2.14 3.21
CA ARG A 93 -0.46 2.64 4.47
C ARG A 93 -1.97 2.41 4.55
N ASN A 94 -2.70 2.73 3.49
CA ASN A 94 -4.16 2.58 3.45
C ASN A 94 -4.56 1.10 3.55
N GLU A 95 -3.86 0.20 2.86
CA GLU A 95 -4.06 -1.25 2.96
C GLU A 95 -3.82 -1.77 4.39
N LEU A 96 -2.71 -1.36 5.01
CA LEU A 96 -2.36 -1.78 6.38
C LEU A 96 -3.39 -1.27 7.40
N GLN A 97 -3.80 0.00 7.28
CA GLN A 97 -4.83 0.57 8.14
C GLN A 97 -6.16 -0.17 7.97
N HIS A 98 -6.58 -0.42 6.73
CA HIS A 98 -7.82 -1.13 6.46
C HIS A 98 -7.82 -2.55 7.02
N LYS A 99 -6.71 -3.29 6.86
CA LYS A 99 -6.52 -4.62 7.45
C LYS A 99 -6.57 -4.57 8.98
N SER A 100 -5.90 -3.58 9.60
CA SER A 100 -5.93 -3.38 11.06
C SER A 100 -7.36 -3.23 11.56
N ASP A 101 -8.13 -2.34 10.94
CA ASP A 101 -9.52 -2.09 11.31
C ASP A 101 -10.40 -3.36 11.18
N ILE A 102 -10.24 -4.13 10.10
CA ILE A 102 -10.97 -5.38 9.89
C ILE A 102 -10.63 -6.40 10.98
N ILE A 103 -9.34 -6.57 11.27
CA ILE A 103 -8.86 -7.52 12.28
C ILE A 103 -9.34 -7.11 13.67
N GLN A 104 -9.23 -5.83 14.04
CA GLN A 104 -9.69 -5.32 15.33
C GLN A 104 -11.20 -5.50 15.52
N ARG A 105 -12.02 -5.16 14.51
CA ARG A 105 -13.47 -5.40 14.56
C ARG A 105 -13.78 -6.89 14.70
N SER A 106 -13.08 -7.73 13.94
CA SER A 106 -13.25 -9.19 13.99
C SER A 106 -12.88 -9.77 15.36
N PHE A 107 -11.81 -9.29 16.00
CA PHE A 107 -11.45 -9.67 17.36
C PHE A 107 -12.54 -9.30 18.35
N LYS A 108 -13.02 -8.05 18.29
CA LYS A 108 -14.06 -7.55 19.20
C LYS A 108 -15.34 -8.38 19.10
N ILE A 109 -15.79 -8.67 17.88
CA ILE A 109 -16.97 -9.50 17.62
C ILE A 109 -16.74 -10.93 18.12
N LYS A 110 -15.64 -11.58 17.74
CA LYS A 110 -15.37 -12.98 18.14
C LYS A 110 -15.20 -13.13 19.65
N LYS A 111 -14.51 -12.20 20.31
CA LYS A 111 -14.41 -12.18 21.78
C LYS A 111 -15.79 -12.04 22.43
N ALA A 112 -16.64 -11.14 21.92
CA ALA A 112 -18.01 -11.00 22.41
C ALA A 112 -18.86 -12.27 22.23
N LEU A 113 -18.71 -12.96 21.09
CA LEU A 113 -19.38 -14.24 20.83
C LEU A 113 -18.88 -15.35 21.75
N LEU A 114 -17.59 -15.35 22.08
CA LEU A 114 -16.97 -16.36 22.94
C LEU A 114 -17.60 -16.37 24.35
N PHE A 115 -17.94 -15.20 24.90
CA PHE A 115 -18.59 -15.09 26.21
C PHE A 115 -19.98 -15.75 26.29
N LYS A 116 -20.64 -15.97 25.15
CA LYS A 116 -21.98 -16.59 25.08
C LYS A 116 -21.94 -17.96 24.38
N ALA A 117 -20.76 -18.50 24.12
CA ALA A 117 -20.59 -19.73 23.37
C ALA A 117 -20.94 -20.96 24.21
N ASP A 118 -21.67 -21.91 23.62
CA ASP A 118 -21.80 -23.26 24.15
C ASP A 118 -20.52 -24.07 23.86
N ARG A 119 -20.42 -25.26 24.46
CA ARG A 119 -19.19 -26.08 24.36
C ARG A 119 -18.82 -26.44 22.93
N SER A 120 -19.78 -26.57 22.02
CA SER A 120 -19.51 -26.93 20.62
C SER A 120 -19.06 -25.73 19.76
N SER A 121 -19.60 -24.53 20.01
CA SER A 121 -19.20 -23.31 19.29
C SER A 121 -17.92 -22.67 19.86
N PHE A 122 -17.61 -22.93 21.14
CA PHE A 122 -16.43 -22.42 21.82
C PHE A 122 -15.13 -22.81 21.10
N ASP A 123 -14.90 -24.10 20.87
CA ASP A 123 -13.68 -24.59 20.22
C ASP A 123 -13.51 -24.01 18.82
N ARG A 124 -14.61 -23.91 18.06
CA ARG A 124 -14.60 -23.31 16.73
C ARG A 124 -14.25 -21.82 16.79
N LEU A 125 -14.80 -21.07 17.75
CA LEU A 125 -14.50 -19.64 17.93
C LEU A 125 -13.04 -19.43 18.34
N CYS A 126 -12.50 -20.25 19.25
CA CYS A 126 -11.10 -20.23 19.63
C CYS A 126 -10.18 -20.45 18.42
N GLN A 127 -10.46 -21.46 17.58
CA GLN A 127 -9.69 -21.69 16.35
C GLN A 127 -9.72 -20.49 15.40
N GLN A 128 -10.87 -19.83 15.25
CA GLN A 128 -10.97 -18.62 14.43
C GLN A 128 -10.17 -17.46 15.02
N LEU A 129 -10.11 -17.36 16.35
CA LEU A 129 -9.38 -16.33 17.07
C LEU A 129 -7.87 -16.51 16.89
N TYR A 130 -7.36 -17.75 16.97
CA TYR A 130 -5.96 -18.06 16.67
C TYR A 130 -5.55 -17.73 15.24
N LYS A 131 -6.41 -18.02 14.25
CA LYS A 131 -6.15 -17.62 12.86
C LYS A 131 -6.05 -16.11 12.70
N LEU A 132 -6.96 -15.39 13.35
CA LEU A 132 -6.99 -13.92 13.34
C LEU A 132 -5.76 -13.32 14.02
N GLU A 133 -5.24 -13.96 15.07
CA GLU A 133 -4.01 -13.56 15.76
C GLU A 133 -2.76 -13.79 14.91
N ALA A 134 -2.72 -14.88 14.13
CA ALA A 134 -1.68 -15.08 13.13
C ALA A 134 -1.73 -14.01 12.02
N GLU A 135 -2.92 -13.61 11.57
CA GLU A 135 -3.09 -12.50 10.62
C GLU A 135 -2.66 -11.16 11.22
N HIS A 136 -2.97 -10.91 12.49
CA HIS A 136 -2.51 -9.71 13.21
C HIS A 136 -0.98 -9.63 13.28
N ARG A 137 -0.31 -10.73 13.64
CA ARG A 137 1.17 -10.77 13.67
C ARG A 137 1.79 -10.48 12.31
N ARG A 138 1.24 -11.03 11.23
CA ARG A 138 1.70 -10.73 9.87
C ARG A 138 1.50 -9.25 9.50
N LEU A 139 0.39 -8.66 9.94
CA LEU A 139 0.14 -7.23 9.74
C LEU A 139 1.16 -6.37 10.50
N GLU A 140 1.51 -6.74 11.73
CA GLU A 140 2.54 -6.05 12.53
C GLU A 140 3.92 -6.13 11.87
N GLU A 141 4.27 -7.28 11.29
CA GLU A 141 5.50 -7.44 10.49
C GLU A 141 5.51 -6.48 9.29
N ASP A 142 4.42 -6.44 8.51
CA ASP A 142 4.29 -5.52 7.38
C ASP A 142 4.37 -4.04 7.82
N ALA A 143 3.74 -3.68 8.94
CA ALA A 143 3.77 -2.33 9.49
C ALA A 143 5.17 -1.94 9.98
N THR A 144 5.90 -2.89 10.59
CA THR A 144 7.28 -2.67 11.03
C THR A 144 8.19 -2.37 9.85
N VAL A 145 8.09 -3.15 8.77
CA VAL A 145 8.84 -2.91 7.53
C VAL A 145 8.49 -1.56 6.92
N TYR A 146 7.21 -1.20 6.88
CA TYR A 146 6.76 0.10 6.38
C TYR A 146 7.35 1.26 7.19
N ASN A 147 7.32 1.18 8.54
CA ASN A 147 7.84 2.22 9.42
C ASN A 147 9.37 2.36 9.29
N LEU A 148 10.09 1.23 9.27
CA LEU A 148 11.53 1.23 9.07
C LEU A 148 11.89 1.87 7.72
N LEU A 149 11.16 1.53 6.66
CA LEU A 149 11.36 2.16 5.36
C LEU A 149 11.13 3.67 5.41
N GLN A 150 10.08 4.14 6.09
CA GLN A 150 9.83 5.58 6.24
C GLN A 150 10.99 6.29 6.95
N GLU A 151 11.58 5.68 7.97
CA GLU A 151 12.74 6.21 8.68
C GLU A 151 13.97 6.26 7.76
N GLN A 152 14.27 5.16 7.07
CA GLN A 152 15.39 5.09 6.13
C GLN A 152 15.28 6.08 4.98
N LEU A 153 14.07 6.25 4.42
CA LEU A 153 13.84 7.21 3.34
C LEU A 153 14.21 8.63 3.77
N LYS A 154 13.81 9.07 4.96
CA LYS A 154 14.13 10.41 5.49
C LYS A 154 15.63 10.66 5.59
N LEU A 155 16.42 9.63 5.80
CA LEU A 155 17.88 9.70 5.89
C LEU A 155 18.57 9.59 4.53
N SER A 156 17.88 9.05 3.52
CA SER A 156 18.49 8.73 2.22
C SER A 156 18.89 9.99 1.43
N PRO A 157 20.02 9.95 0.68
CA PRO A 157 20.38 11.02 -0.24
C PRO A 157 19.31 11.28 -1.30
N ALA A 158 18.62 10.24 -1.77
CA ALA A 158 17.55 10.36 -2.76
C ALA A 158 16.38 11.23 -2.26
N TYR A 159 16.00 11.10 -1.00
CA TYR A 159 14.97 11.92 -0.38
C TYR A 159 15.41 13.38 -0.22
N LYS A 160 16.68 13.63 0.11
CA LYS A 160 17.23 14.99 0.15
C LYS A 160 17.21 15.65 -1.24
N THR A 161 17.70 14.95 -2.27
CA THR A 161 17.66 15.43 -3.65
C THR A 161 16.21 15.67 -4.12
N MET A 162 15.27 14.83 -3.70
CA MET A 162 13.85 15.03 -3.97
C MET A 162 13.32 16.34 -3.35
N LEU A 163 13.66 16.64 -2.09
CA LEU A 163 13.26 17.89 -1.44
C LEU A 163 13.87 19.11 -2.16
N GLU A 164 15.15 19.02 -2.55
CA GLU A 164 15.86 20.09 -3.28
C GLU A 164 15.27 20.37 -4.67
N ILE A 165 14.84 19.33 -5.41
CA ILE A 165 14.17 19.49 -6.70
C ILE A 165 12.81 20.20 -6.51
N GLY A 166 12.04 19.80 -5.48
CA GLY A 166 10.75 20.41 -5.17
C GLY A 166 10.85 21.90 -4.85
N THR A 167 11.81 22.28 -3.99
CA THR A 167 12.02 23.70 -3.62
C THR A 167 12.53 24.53 -4.79
N SER A 168 13.37 23.97 -5.66
CA SER A 168 13.87 24.67 -6.85
C SER A 168 12.76 24.97 -7.86
N MET A 169 11.75 24.11 -7.99
CA MET A 169 10.61 24.35 -8.88
C MET A 169 9.67 25.43 -8.34
N GLU A 170 9.40 25.47 -7.03
CA GLU A 170 8.57 26.53 -6.44
C GLU A 170 9.21 27.93 -6.58
N LEU A 171 10.54 28.03 -6.55
CA LEU A 171 11.25 29.27 -6.83
C LEU A 171 11.20 29.64 -8.31
N LYS A 172 11.20 28.64 -9.20
CA LYS A 172 11.10 28.86 -10.65
C LYS A 172 9.70 29.32 -11.06
N ASP A 173 8.65 28.75 -10.47
CA ASP A 173 7.25 29.22 -10.67
C ASP A 173 7.02 30.65 -10.15
N LYS A 174 7.78 31.09 -9.13
CA LYS A 174 7.74 32.49 -8.66
C LYS A 174 8.49 33.46 -9.57
N LEU A 175 9.45 32.98 -10.36
CA LEU A 175 10.24 33.79 -11.29
C LEU A 175 9.61 33.84 -12.69
N ASP A 176 8.90 32.77 -13.08
CA ASP A 176 8.16 32.66 -14.35
C ASP A 176 6.72 33.19 -14.27
N GLN A 177 6.36 33.78 -13.12
CA GLN A 177 5.18 34.63 -13.04
C GLN A 177 5.50 35.85 -13.92
N PRO A 178 4.75 36.09 -15.02
CA PRO A 178 5.02 37.23 -15.87
C PRO A 178 4.91 38.50 -15.02
N THR A 179 6.05 39.13 -14.79
CA THR A 179 6.14 40.53 -14.40
C THR A 179 5.23 41.30 -15.35
N ASP A 180 4.27 42.02 -14.78
CA ASP A 180 3.39 42.96 -15.47
C ASP A 180 2.24 42.34 -16.30
N PHE A 181 1.36 41.57 -15.65
CA PHE A 181 -0.06 41.80 -15.96
C PHE A 181 -0.43 43.16 -15.36
N PRO A 182 -0.91 44.14 -16.14
CA PRO A 182 -1.49 45.33 -15.53
C PRO A 182 -2.63 44.90 -14.62
N ASP A 183 -2.58 45.33 -13.37
CA ASP A 183 -3.65 45.19 -12.38
C ASP A 183 -4.87 45.98 -12.91
N ILE A 184 -5.59 45.39 -13.86
CA ILE A 184 -6.82 45.97 -14.38
C ILE A 184 -7.85 45.92 -13.26
N SER A 185 -8.29 47.08 -12.83
CA SER A 185 -9.37 47.15 -11.84
C SER A 185 -10.66 46.62 -12.47
N PHE A 186 -11.55 46.07 -11.64
CA PHE A 186 -12.87 45.62 -12.09
C PHE A 186 -13.64 46.71 -12.87
N GLU A 187 -13.46 47.97 -12.48
CA GLU A 187 -14.04 49.16 -13.14
C GLU A 187 -13.53 49.33 -14.58
N GLU A 188 -12.24 49.08 -14.80
CA GLU A 188 -11.58 49.24 -16.10
C GLU A 188 -11.96 48.11 -17.07
N LEU A 189 -12.14 46.91 -16.55
CA LEU A 189 -12.64 45.75 -17.28
C LEU A 189 -14.08 45.98 -17.80
N LEU A 190 -14.94 46.53 -16.94
CA LEU A 190 -16.31 46.93 -17.31
C LEU A 190 -16.33 48.07 -18.35
N ALA A 191 -15.40 49.02 -18.25
CA ALA A 191 -15.29 50.11 -19.22
C ALA A 191 -14.84 49.61 -20.60
N GLN A 192 -14.03 48.56 -20.65
CA GLN A 192 -13.60 47.93 -21.89
C GLN A 192 -14.73 47.12 -22.55
N GLU A 193 -15.50 46.37 -21.78
CA GLU A 193 -16.66 45.60 -22.31
C GLU A 193 -17.76 46.53 -22.85
N LYS A 194 -18.01 47.68 -22.21
CA LYS A 194 -18.97 48.69 -22.71
C LYS A 194 -18.58 49.30 -24.06
N LYS A 195 -17.30 49.30 -24.41
CA LYS A 195 -16.79 49.78 -25.71
C LYS A 195 -16.77 48.68 -26.76
N ASP A 196 -17.05 47.43 -26.37
CA ASP A 196 -17.07 46.31 -27.29
C ASP A 196 -18.29 46.43 -28.22
N SER A 197 -18.01 46.70 -29.49
CA SER A 197 -19.02 46.82 -30.54
C SER A 197 -19.71 45.49 -30.84
N PHE A 198 -19.21 44.37 -30.28
CA PHE A 198 -19.89 43.08 -30.30
C PHE A 198 -21.34 43.16 -29.80
N TRP A 199 -21.62 44.00 -28.79
CA TRP A 199 -22.96 44.18 -28.22
C TRP A 199 -23.83 45.22 -28.96
N LEU A 200 -23.27 45.99 -29.89
CA LEU A 200 -24.00 47.02 -30.65
C LEU A 200 -24.75 46.46 -31.88
N ARG A 201 -24.63 45.16 -32.16
CA ARG A 201 -25.25 44.55 -33.34
C ARG A 201 -26.72 44.16 -33.10
N ASN A 202 -27.59 45.08 -33.53
CA ASN A 202 -28.96 44.87 -34.03
C ASN A 202 -30.12 45.00 -33.03
N GLY A 203 -30.42 46.24 -32.64
CA GLY A 203 -31.80 46.69 -32.53
C GLY A 203 -32.42 46.83 -33.92
N LYS A 204 -33.16 45.82 -34.40
CA LYS A 204 -34.05 46.00 -35.55
C LYS A 204 -35.45 45.48 -35.21
N LEU A 205 -36.34 46.45 -34.96
CA LEU A 205 -37.77 46.29 -34.75
C LEU A 205 -38.37 45.39 -35.84
N ARG A 206 -39.05 44.32 -35.44
CA ARG A 206 -39.93 43.56 -36.35
C ARG A 206 -41.17 44.42 -36.61
N THR A 207 -41.25 45.04 -37.78
CA THR A 207 -42.51 45.61 -38.28
C THR A 207 -43.36 44.49 -38.87
N SER A 208 -44.48 44.19 -38.22
CA SER A 208 -45.54 43.34 -38.74
C SER A 208 -46.28 44.08 -39.84
N THR A 209 -46.41 43.46 -41.02
CA THR A 209 -47.39 43.86 -42.03
C THR A 209 -48.37 42.71 -42.27
N SER A 210 -49.62 43.11 -42.47
CA SER A 210 -50.84 42.31 -42.60
C SER A 210 -50.83 41.27 -43.71
#